data_AF-A0A3E0KIT0-F1
#
_entry.id   AF-A0A3E0KIT0-F1
#
_cell.length_a   1.000
_cell.length_b   1.000
_cell.length_c   1.000
_cell.angle_alpha   90.00
_cell.angle_beta   90.00
_cell.angle_gamma   90.00
#
_symmetry.space_group_name_H-M   'P 1'
#
loop_
_entity.id
_entity.type
_entity.pdbx_description
1 polymer ?
#
loop_
_entity_poly.entity_id
_entity_poly.type
_entity_poly.pdbx_seq_one_letter_code
_entity_poly.pdbx_strand_id
1 'polypeptide(L)'
;GGLLGIATAVAYSLSLTRLRRVGQPGLSAAGSLARATAGSAAGIAAYGLLTGTLDLAFRWPAHGWLLALALGPQVVAWLLITVSLPRLPAAVGSLLLLVQPVGSVVLGRLILDEHPSLLQLGGVALILAGVVLASVKRPAAPRHPAAAR
;
A
#
# COMPACT_ATOMS: atom_id res chain seq x y z
N GLY A 1 5.42 11.67 17.13
CA GLY A 1 4.32 10.77 16.73
C GLY A 1 3.31 11.45 15.81
N GLY A 2 2.44 12.30 16.36
CA GLY A 2 1.30 12.87 15.63
C GLY A 2 1.64 13.69 14.37
N LEU A 3 2.67 14.55 14.42
CA LEU A 3 3.09 15.37 13.28
C LEU A 3 3.61 14.54 12.10
N LEU A 4 4.35 13.45 12.38
CA LEU A 4 4.79 12.50 11.35
C LEU A 4 3.59 11.75 10.74
N GLY A 5 2.60 11.39 11.55
CA GLY A 5 1.36 10.77 11.07
C GLY A 5 0.58 11.66 10.11
N ILE A 6 0.44 12.95 10.43
CA ILE A 6 -0.22 13.94 9.57
C ILE A 6 0.57 14.14 8.26
N ALA A 7 1.90 14.27 8.35
CA ALA A 7 2.76 14.39 7.17
C ALA A 7 2.65 13.16 6.24
N THR A 8 2.57 11.96 6.82
CA THR A 8 2.39 10.71 6.07
C THR A 8 1.03 10.67 5.38
N ALA A 9 -0.04 11.08 6.07
CA ALA A 9 -1.39 11.13 5.51
C ALA A 9 -1.50 12.12 4.34
N VAL A 10 -0.88 13.30 4.46
CA VAL A 10 -0.83 14.30 3.37
C VAL A 10 -0.03 13.79 2.18
N ALA A 11 1.16 13.23 2.42
CA ALA A 11 2.00 12.64 1.36
C ALA A 11 1.29 11.49 0.64
N TYR A 12 0.55 10.67 1.38
CA TYR A 12 -0.23 9.55 0.84
C TYR A 12 -1.45 10.03 0.03
N SER A 13 -2.15 11.07 0.49
CA SER A 13 -3.25 11.69 -0.26
C SER A 13 -2.78 12.28 -1.60
N LEU A 14 -1.58 12.88 -1.60
CA LEU A 14 -0.91 13.39 -2.80
C LEU A 14 -0.47 12.27 -3.75
N SER A 15 -0.02 11.13 -3.23
CA SER A 15 0.35 9.98 -4.08
C SER A 15 -0.88 9.35 -4.72
N LEU A 16 -2.00 9.21 -4.00
CA LEU A 16 -3.28 8.71 -4.53
C LEU A 16 -3.84 9.59 -5.65
N THR A 17 -3.73 10.91 -5.54
CA THR A 17 -4.17 11.84 -6.59
C THR A 17 -3.25 11.80 -7.82
N ARG A 18 -1.96 11.50 -7.66
CA ARG A 18 -1.05 11.23 -8.79
C ARG A 18 -1.30 9.86 -9.44
N LEU A 19 -1.56 8.82 -8.65
CA LEU A 19 -1.93 7.49 -9.15
C LEU A 19 -3.22 7.51 -9.99
N ARG A 20 -4.19 8.37 -9.62
CA ARG A 20 -5.38 8.61 -10.45
C ARG A 20 -5.07 9.20 -11.83
N ARG A 21 -3.92 9.87 -12.02
CA ARG A 21 -3.46 10.39 -13.32
C ARG A 21 -2.63 9.38 -14.12
N VAL A 22 -2.07 8.36 -13.47
CA VAL A 22 -1.30 7.28 -14.12
C VAL A 22 -2.22 6.22 -14.75
N GLY A 23 -3.52 6.26 -14.46
CA GLY A 23 -4.55 5.46 -15.13
C GLY A 23 -4.81 5.83 -16.61
N GLN A 24 -3.89 6.53 -17.28
CA GLN A 24 -3.96 6.74 -18.72
C GLN A 24 -3.50 5.47 -19.47
N PRO A 25 -4.17 5.08 -20.57
CA PRO A 25 -3.79 3.91 -21.36
C PRO A 25 -2.38 4.10 -21.92
N GLY A 26 -1.42 3.24 -21.54
CA GLY A 26 -0.09 3.19 -22.17
C GLY A 26 1.13 3.04 -21.25
N LEU A 27 0.99 3.15 -19.92
CA LEU A 27 2.12 3.00 -18.99
C LEU A 27 2.15 1.59 -18.38
N SER A 28 3.27 0.88 -18.51
CA SER A 28 3.44 -0.42 -17.85
C SER A 28 3.49 -0.23 -16.32
N ALA A 29 2.68 -1.00 -15.59
CA ALA A 29 2.63 -0.98 -14.13
C ALA A 29 4.02 -1.18 -13.51
N ALA A 30 4.78 -2.14 -14.04
CA ALA A 30 6.17 -2.38 -13.66
C ALA A 30 7.07 -1.15 -13.90
N GLY A 31 6.91 -0.44 -15.02
CA GLY A 31 7.69 0.77 -15.33
C GLY A 31 7.37 1.97 -14.43
N SER A 32 6.13 2.06 -13.93
CA SER A 32 5.78 3.04 -12.89
C SER A 32 6.45 2.71 -11.55
N LEU A 33 6.40 1.44 -11.13
CA LEU A 33 7.01 0.97 -9.89
C LEU A 33 8.54 1.14 -9.90
N ALA A 34 9.17 0.78 -11.02
CA ALA A 34 10.62 0.90 -11.19
C ALA A 34 11.08 2.36 -11.07
N ARG A 35 10.40 3.30 -11.75
CA ARG A 35 10.73 4.73 -11.67
C ARG A 35 10.50 5.31 -10.27
N ALA A 36 9.40 4.92 -9.62
CA ALA A 36 9.14 5.36 -8.25
C ALA A 36 10.22 4.85 -7.28
N THR A 37 10.59 3.57 -7.38
CA THR A 37 11.62 2.95 -6.53
C THR A 37 12.99 3.57 -6.79
N ALA A 38 13.35 3.82 -8.05
CA ALA A 38 14.60 4.49 -8.42
C ALA A 38 14.66 5.93 -7.89
N GLY A 39 13.56 6.68 -7.98
CA GLY A 39 13.47 8.03 -7.43
C GLY A 39 13.62 8.05 -5.91
N SER A 40 12.99 7.11 -5.20
CA SER A 40 13.16 6.96 -3.75
C SER A 40 14.60 6.58 -3.38
N ALA A 41 15.21 5.63 -4.10
CA ALA A 41 16.60 5.24 -3.88
C ALA A 41 17.57 6.41 -4.08
N ALA A 42 17.40 7.19 -5.15
CA ALA A 42 18.19 8.39 -5.41
C ALA A 42 18.02 9.45 -4.31
N GLY A 43 16.79 9.67 -3.83
CA GLY A 43 16.52 10.60 -2.73
C GLY A 43 17.18 10.19 -1.42
N ILE A 44 17.10 8.90 -1.07
CA ILE A 44 17.76 8.34 0.12
C ILE A 44 19.28 8.45 -0.01
N ALA A 45 19.84 8.13 -1.18
CA ALA A 45 21.28 8.26 -1.42
C ALA A 45 21.75 9.71 -1.29
N ALA A 46 21.03 10.66 -1.90
CA ALA A 46 21.34 12.08 -1.79
C ALA A 46 21.29 12.55 -0.32
N TYR A 47 20.26 12.16 0.43
CA TYR A 47 20.17 12.48 1.85
C TYR A 47 21.33 11.89 2.67
N GLY A 48 21.68 10.61 2.43
CA GLY A 48 22.81 9.95 3.08
C GLY A 48 24.15 10.62 2.79
N LEU A 49 24.35 11.09 1.54
CA LEU A 49 25.54 11.85 1.16
C LEU A 49 25.61 13.20 1.86
N LEU A 50 24.49 13.96 1.89
CA LEU A 50 24.43 15.27 2.52
C LEU A 50 24.65 15.23 4.03
N THR A 51 24.27 14.13 4.68
CA THR A 51 24.43 13.94 6.14
C THR A 51 25.67 13.14 6.53
N GLY A 52 26.42 12.61 5.55
CA GLY A 52 27.56 11.71 5.79
C GLY A 52 27.18 10.36 6.41
N THR A 53 25.89 9.99 6.39
CA THR A 53 25.37 8.74 6.99
C THR A 53 25.28 7.59 6.00
N LEU A 54 25.70 7.80 4.75
CA LEU A 54 25.68 6.77 3.73
C LEU A 54 26.72 5.68 4.02
N ASP A 55 26.28 4.58 4.63
CA ASP A 55 27.05 3.34 4.74
C ASP A 55 26.60 2.35 3.65
N LEU A 56 27.51 2.05 2.72
CA LEU A 56 27.30 1.05 1.66
C LEU A 56 27.94 -0.31 1.99
N ALA A 57 28.46 -0.50 3.20
CA ALA A 57 29.08 -1.74 3.59
C ALA A 57 28.07 -2.90 3.53
N PHE A 58 28.40 -3.93 2.77
CA PHE A 58 27.60 -5.13 2.70
C PHE A 58 27.71 -5.92 4.00
N ARG A 59 26.57 -6.19 4.64
CA ARG A 59 26.46 -6.89 5.92
C ARG A 59 25.39 -7.98 5.83
N TRP A 60 25.81 -9.22 5.96
CA TRP A 60 24.90 -10.37 6.08
C TRP A 60 24.58 -10.63 7.56
N PRO A 61 23.32 -10.97 7.94
CA PRO A 61 22.16 -11.26 7.10
C PRO A 61 21.28 -10.04 6.73
N ALA A 62 21.65 -8.83 7.17
CA ALA A 62 20.81 -7.63 7.00
C ALA A 62 20.42 -7.37 5.54
N HIS A 63 21.37 -7.50 4.61
CA HIS A 63 21.08 -7.32 3.18
C HIS A 63 20.16 -8.40 2.61
N GLY A 64 20.20 -9.61 3.16
CA GLY A 64 19.25 -10.68 2.81
C GLY A 64 17.81 -10.31 3.17
N TRP A 65 17.59 -9.73 4.34
CA TRP A 65 16.28 -9.22 4.75
C TRP A 65 15.83 -8.04 3.90
N LEU A 66 16.74 -7.12 3.54
CA LEU A 66 16.41 -6.02 2.62
C LEU A 66 15.98 -6.54 1.24
N LEU A 67 16.65 -7.56 0.71
CA LEU A 67 16.27 -8.21 -0.53
C LEU A 67 14.91 -8.92 -0.43
N ALA A 68 14.67 -9.63 0.67
CA ALA A 68 13.39 -10.29 0.92
C ALA A 68 12.23 -9.28 0.96
N LEU A 69 12.42 -8.14 1.62
CA LEU A 69 11.45 -7.05 1.68
C LEU A 69 11.26 -6.34 0.32
N ALA A 70 12.34 -6.16 -0.44
CA ALA A 70 12.30 -5.55 -1.76
C ALA A 70 11.59 -6.44 -2.79
N LEU A 71 11.77 -7.75 -2.74
CA LEU A 71 11.16 -8.67 -3.70
C LEU A 71 9.74 -9.08 -3.30
N GLY A 72 9.50 -9.38 -2.03
CA GLY A 72 8.19 -9.85 -1.55
C GLY A 72 7.14 -8.73 -1.52
N PRO A 73 7.07 -7.94 -0.42
CA PRO A 73 6.11 -6.85 -0.32
C PRO A 73 6.18 -5.84 -1.48
N GLN A 74 7.39 -5.45 -1.89
CA GLN A 74 7.52 -4.33 -2.83
C GLN A 74 7.30 -4.74 -4.29
N VAL A 75 7.86 -5.85 -4.78
CA VAL A 75 7.66 -6.29 -6.17
C VAL A 75 6.43 -7.19 -6.30
N VAL A 76 6.39 -8.31 -5.56
CA VAL A 76 5.33 -9.32 -5.71
C VAL A 76 3.97 -8.76 -5.32
N ALA A 77 3.84 -8.14 -4.14
CA ALA A 77 2.53 -7.65 -3.70
C ALA A 77 2.02 -6.53 -4.61
N TRP A 78 2.89 -5.67 -5.12
CA TRP A 78 2.51 -4.57 -6.00
C TRP A 78 2.08 -5.04 -7.40
N LEU A 79 2.73 -6.06 -7.95
CA LEU A 79 2.29 -6.71 -9.19
C LEU A 79 0.93 -7.38 -9.01
N LEU A 80 0.72 -8.10 -7.90
CA LEU A 80 -0.58 -8.68 -7.54
C LEU A 80 -1.68 -7.62 -7.47
N ILE A 81 -1.42 -6.49 -6.81
CA ILE A 81 -2.36 -5.37 -6.73
C ILE A 81 -2.67 -4.84 -8.12
N THR A 82 -1.67 -4.54 -8.94
CA THR A 82 -1.88 -3.92 -10.25
C THR A 82 -2.53 -4.83 -11.28
N VAL A 83 -2.31 -6.14 -11.20
CA VAL A 83 -3.04 -7.12 -12.04
C VAL A 83 -4.49 -7.29 -11.56
N SER A 84 -4.73 -7.20 -10.26
CA SER A 84 -6.06 -7.45 -9.67
C SER A 84 -6.97 -6.21 -9.72
N LEU A 85 -6.44 -5.01 -9.53
CA LEU A 85 -7.21 -3.76 -9.42
C LEU A 85 -8.17 -3.51 -10.60
N PRO A 86 -7.76 -3.71 -11.87
CA PRO A 86 -8.64 -3.48 -13.02
C PRO A 86 -9.83 -4.45 -13.09
N ARG A 87 -9.72 -5.60 -12.41
CA ARG A 87 -10.73 -6.67 -12.42
C ARG A 87 -11.67 -6.63 -11.22
N LEU A 88 -11.39 -5.74 -10.26
CA LEU A 88 -12.12 -5.71 -9.00
C LEU A 88 -13.06 -4.50 -8.94
N PRO A 89 -14.31 -4.67 -8.49
CA PRO A 89 -15.21 -3.56 -8.22
C PRO A 89 -14.59 -2.59 -7.20
N ALA A 90 -14.76 -1.27 -7.37
CA ALA A 90 -14.16 -0.23 -6.52
C ALA A 90 -14.22 -0.45 -4.99
N ALA A 91 -15.26 -1.16 -4.50
CA ALA A 91 -15.41 -1.54 -3.09
C ALA A 91 -14.25 -2.42 -2.56
N VAL A 92 -13.64 -3.26 -3.40
CA VAL A 92 -12.53 -4.13 -3.02
C VAL A 92 -11.24 -3.32 -2.81
N GLY A 93 -11.05 -2.23 -3.55
CA GLY A 93 -9.91 -1.32 -3.36
C GLY A 93 -9.89 -0.69 -1.96
N SER A 94 -11.05 -0.28 -1.45
CA SER A 94 -11.19 0.22 -0.07
C SER A 94 -11.05 -0.88 0.98
N LEU A 95 -11.49 -2.11 0.69
CA LEU A 95 -11.29 -3.28 1.55
C LEU A 95 -9.79 -3.61 1.69
N LEU A 96 -9.03 -3.56 0.60
CA LEU A 96 -7.60 -3.87 0.58
C LEU A 96 -6.79 -2.91 1.46
N LEU A 97 -7.15 -1.62 1.47
CA LEU A 97 -6.54 -0.61 2.34
C LEU A 97 -6.81 -0.87 3.83
N LEU A 98 -7.95 -1.47 4.14
CA LEU A 98 -8.38 -1.79 5.50
C LEU A 98 -7.87 -3.16 5.96
N VAL A 99 -7.63 -4.09 5.04
CA VAL A 99 -7.00 -5.39 5.31
C VAL A 99 -5.53 -5.25 5.70
N GLN A 100 -4.79 -4.31 5.10
CA GLN A 100 -3.37 -4.11 5.44
C GLN A 100 -3.09 -3.87 6.94
N PRO A 101 -3.74 -2.89 7.61
CA PRO A 101 -3.50 -2.65 9.04
C PRO A 101 -3.96 -3.82 9.91
N VAL A 102 -5.06 -4.47 9.56
CA VAL A 102 -5.53 -5.68 10.28
C VAL A 102 -4.53 -6.82 10.13
N GLY A 103 -4.09 -7.08 8.90
CA GLY A 103 -3.08 -8.10 8.59
C GLY A 103 -1.76 -7.82 9.29
N SER A 104 -1.33 -6.56 9.36
CA SER A 104 -0.12 -6.16 10.09
C SER A 104 -0.21 -6.52 11.58
N VAL A 105 -1.33 -6.23 12.25
CA VAL A 105 -1.53 -6.55 13.67
C VAL A 105 -1.55 -8.07 13.89
N VAL A 106 -2.24 -8.80 13.01
CA VAL A 106 -2.32 -10.28 13.09
C VAL A 106 -0.95 -10.90 12.87
N LEU A 107 -0.20 -10.48 11.85
CA LEU A 107 1.15 -10.98 11.56
C LEU A 107 2.12 -10.60 12.67
N GLY A 108 2.04 -9.40 13.24
CA GLY A 108 2.84 -8.99 14.41
C GLY A 108 2.61 -9.92 15.61
N ARG A 109 1.34 -10.27 15.88
CA ARG A 109 1.02 -11.24 16.93
C ARG A 109 1.57 -12.64 16.64
N LEU A 110 1.46 -13.13 15.41
CA LEU A 110 1.82 -14.51 15.05
C LEU A 110 3.31 -14.73 14.83
N ILE A 111 4.00 -13.77 14.23
CA ILE A 111 5.41 -13.91 13.81
C ILE A 111 6.37 -13.29 14.82
N LEU A 112 5.98 -12.17 15.44
CA LEU A 112 6.84 -11.39 16.35
C LEU A 112 6.44 -11.55 17.83
N ASP A 113 5.42 -12.35 18.12
CA ASP A 113 4.82 -12.54 19.45
C ASP A 113 4.45 -11.23 20.15
N GLU A 114 4.13 -10.18 19.36
CA GLU A 114 3.69 -8.90 19.91
C GLU A 114 2.36 -9.08 20.66
N HIS A 115 2.15 -8.36 21.76
CA HIS A 115 0.87 -8.35 22.47
C HIS A 115 0.07 -7.10 22.08
N PRO A 116 -0.82 -7.17 21.06
CA PRO A 116 -1.56 -6.00 20.60
C PRO A 116 -2.44 -5.45 21.71
N SER A 117 -2.40 -4.13 21.88
CA SER A 117 -3.17 -3.42 22.89
C SER A 117 -4.67 -3.51 22.62
N LEU A 118 -5.49 -3.36 23.66
CA LEU A 118 -6.96 -3.29 23.53
C LEU A 118 -7.42 -2.19 22.56
N LEU A 119 -6.67 -1.07 22.49
CA LEU A 119 -6.96 0.01 21.56
C LEU A 119 -6.69 -0.38 20.10
N GLN A 120 -5.61 -1.12 19.82
CA GLN A 120 -5.33 -1.66 18.47
C GLN A 120 -6.39 -2.67 18.05
N LEU A 121 -6.80 -3.56 18.96
CA LEU A 121 -7.89 -4.51 18.70
C LEU A 121 -9.22 -3.79 18.44
N GLY A 122 -9.53 -2.74 19.20
CA GLY A 122 -10.68 -1.88 18.95
C GLY A 122 -10.62 -1.19 17.59
N GLY A 123 -9.45 -0.69 17.19
CA GLY A 123 -9.22 -0.12 15.85
C GLY A 123 -9.42 -1.14 14.73
N VAL A 124 -8.93 -2.37 14.90
CA VAL A 124 -9.15 -3.49 13.98
C VAL A 124 -10.64 -3.80 13.85
N ALA A 125 -11.37 -3.90 14.97
CA ALA A 125 -12.80 -4.16 14.96
C ALA A 125 -13.59 -3.04 14.25
N LEU A 126 -13.25 -1.78 14.50
CA LEU A 126 -13.88 -0.62 13.85
C LEU A 126 -13.66 -0.64 12.33
N ILE A 127 -12.44 -0.96 11.89
CA ILE A 127 -12.09 -1.10 10.48
C ILE A 127 -12.96 -2.19 9.82
N LEU A 128 -13.04 -3.38 10.43
CA LEU A 128 -13.85 -4.49 9.91
C LEU A 128 -15.34 -4.13 9.86
N ALA A 129 -15.86 -3.44 10.88
CA ALA A 129 -17.24 -2.97 10.88
C ALA A 129 -17.52 -1.99 9.74
N GLY A 130 -16.63 -1.01 9.51
CA GLY A 130 -16.73 -0.06 8.40
C GLY A 130 -16.74 -0.76 7.04
N VAL A 131 -15.88 -1.77 6.86
CA VAL A 131 -15.85 -2.61 5.65
C VAL A 131 -17.19 -3.28 5.40
N VAL A 132 -17.76 -3.93 6.41
CA VAL A 132 -19.03 -4.67 6.28
C VAL A 132 -20.16 -3.70 5.93
N LEU A 133 -20.27 -2.58 6.65
CA LEU A 133 -21.30 -1.57 6.41
C LEU A 133 -21.23 -0.97 5.00
N ALA A 134 -20.02 -0.68 4.51
CA ALA A 134 -19.83 -0.17 3.16
C ALA A 134 -20.15 -1.22 2.08
N SER A 135 -19.88 -2.49 2.36
CA SER A 135 -20.13 -3.59 1.41
C SER A 135 -21.62 -3.90 1.25
N VAL A 136 -22.40 -3.78 2.33
CA VAL A 136 -23.85 -4.05 2.33
C VAL A 136 -24.64 -2.92 1.66
N LYS A 137 -24.14 -1.68 1.67
CA LYS A 137 -24.87 -0.49 1.16
C LYS A 137 -24.74 -0.21 -0.34
N ARG A 138 -24.15 -1.08 -1.14
CA ARG A 138 -23.90 -0.79 -2.56
C ARG A 138 -25.22 -0.78 -3.34
N PRO A 139 -25.69 0.37 -3.88
CA PRO A 139 -26.85 0.39 -4.75
C PRO A 139 -26.49 -0.37 -6.03
N ALA A 140 -27.39 -1.23 -6.50
CA ALA A 140 -27.26 -1.88 -7.80
C ALA A 140 -27.01 -0.82 -8.87
N ALA A 141 -25.88 -0.92 -9.58
CA ALA A 141 -25.59 -0.01 -10.68
C ALA A 141 -26.76 -0.04 -11.69
N PRO A 142 -27.23 1.11 -12.21
CA PRO A 142 -28.27 1.12 -13.23
C PRO A 142 -27.79 0.30 -14.42
N ARG A 143 -28.52 -0.77 -14.76
CA ARG A 143 -28.31 -1.47 -16.02
C ARG A 143 -28.63 -0.47 -17.12
N HIS A 144 -27.61 0.01 -17.83
CA HIS A 144 -27.83 0.81 -19.03
C HIS A 144 -28.57 -0.10 -20.01
N PRO A 145 -29.79 0.25 -20.47
CA PRO A 145 -30.46 -0.51 -21.50
C PRO A 145 -29.56 -0.50 -22.72
N ALA A 146 -29.27 -1.69 -23.25
CA ALA A 146 -28.64 -1.82 -24.56
C ALA A 146 -29.51 -1.05 -25.55
N ALA A 147 -28.95 -0.01 -26.15
CA ALA A 147 -29.59 0.67 -27.25
C ALA A 147 -29.77 -0.36 -28.37
N ALA A 148 -31.01 -0.79 -28.57
CA ALA A 148 -31.41 -1.51 -29.75
C ALA A 148 -31.11 -0.64 -30.97
N ARG A 149 -30.27 -1.14 -31.87
CA ARG A 149 -30.21 -0.74 -33.27
C ARG A 149 -30.02 -2.01 -34.09
#